data_AF-A0A3A5VQ41-F1
#
_entry.id   AF-A0A3A5VQ41-F1
#
_cell.length_a   1.000
_cell.length_b   1.000
_cell.length_c   1.000
_cell.angle_alpha   90.00
_cell.angle_beta   90.00
_cell.angle_gamma   90.00
#
_symmetry.space_group_name_H-M   'P 1'
#
loop_
_entity.id
_entity.type
_entity.pdbx_description
1 polymer ?
#
loop_
_entity_poly.entity_id
_entity_poly.type
_entity_poly.pdbx_seq_one_letter_code
_entity_poly.pdbx_strand_id
1 'polypeptide(L)' 'MRIGLAMLQGARHEHEEALLASAMDLKLDVEIVHLRSAQDVDETIDALVLPGGESTAMRKASSSEGLLDG' A
#
# COMPACT_ATOMS: atom_id res chain seq x y z
N MET A 1 12.66 -1.26 -7.81
CA MET A 1 11.38 -2.00 -7.68
C MET A 1 10.37 -1.05 -7.07
N ARG A 2 9.21 -0.84 -7.70
CA ARG A 2 8.19 0.12 -7.24
C ARG A 2 7.08 -0.64 -6.51
N ILE A 3 6.87 -0.31 -5.24
CA ILE A 3 5.83 -0.93 -4.42
C ILE A 3 4.76 0.11 -4.11
N GLY A 4 3.54 -0.15 -4.57
CA GLY A 4 2.37 0.64 -4.23
C GLY A 4 1.90 0.35 -2.80
N LEU A 5 1.77 1.37 -1.96
CA LEU A 5 1.24 1.27 -0.60
C LEU A 5 -0.12 1.98 -0.54
N ALA A 6 -1.20 1.23 -0.35
CA ALA A 6 -2.56 1.78 -0.31
C ALA A 6 -2.82 2.54 0.99
N MET A 7 -3.07 3.84 0.92
CA MET A 7 -3.18 4.76 2.05
C MET A 7 -4.58 4.77 2.70
N LEU A 8 -5.19 3.59 2.84
CA LEU A 8 -6.60 3.44 3.22
C LEU A 8 -6.91 3.81 4.67
N GLN A 9 -5.98 3.69 5.63
CA GLN A 9 -6.18 4.04 7.05
C GLN A 9 -4.88 4.50 7.76
N GLY A 10 -5.01 5.01 8.99
CA GLY A 10 -4.03 5.86 9.69
C GLY A 10 -2.67 5.28 10.10
N ALA A 11 -2.41 3.97 9.97
CA ALA A 11 -1.13 3.34 10.36
C ALA A 11 -0.01 3.45 9.29
N ARG A 12 -0.02 4.55 8.52
CA ARG A 12 0.76 4.69 7.27
C ARG A 12 2.27 4.66 7.49
N HIS A 13 2.73 5.43 8.48
CA HIS A 13 4.16 5.60 8.75
C HIS A 13 4.82 4.31 9.27
N GLU A 14 4.13 3.54 10.12
CA GLU A 14 4.67 2.30 10.68
C GLU A 14 4.85 1.21 9.61
N HIS A 15 3.91 1.11 8.67
CA HIS A 15 4.01 0.17 7.56
C HIS A 15 5.07 0.59 6.54
N GLU A 16 5.20 1.88 6.24
CA GLU A 16 6.25 2.40 5.36
C GLU A 16 7.65 2.12 5.93
N GLU A 17 7.87 2.43 7.22
CA GLU A 17 9.14 2.16 7.90
C GLU A 17 9.50 0.67 7.92
N ALA A 18 8.53 -0.21 8.21
CA ALA A 18 8.76 -1.65 8.20
C ALA A 18 9.13 -2.18 6.80
N LEU A 19 8.50 -1.63 5.75
CA LEU A 19 8.78 -2.01 4.38
C LEU A 19 10.19 -1.55 3.95
N LEU A 20 10.55 -0.30 4.28
CA LEU A 20 11.88 0.26 3.99
C LEU A 20 12.98 -0.47 4.78
N ALA A 21 12.75 -0.79 6.05
CA ALA A 21 13.69 -1.58 6.85
C ALA A 21 13.95 -2.95 6.23
N SER A 22 12.89 -3.64 5.81
CA SER A 22 13.00 -4.94 5.13
C SER A 22 13.71 -4.82 3.78
N ALA A 23 13.45 -3.77 3.01
CA ALA A 23 14.12 -3.50 1.74
C ALA A 23 15.63 -3.25 1.94
N MET A 24 15.99 -2.49 2.97
CA MET A 24 17.39 -2.23 3.34
C MET A 24 18.11 -3.53 3.76
N ASP A 25 17.48 -4.36 4.59
CA ASP A 25 18.05 -5.66 5.01
C ASP A 25 18.29 -6.60 3.83
N LEU A 26 17.38 -6.58 2.85
CA LEU A 26 17.47 -7.36 1.62
C LEU A 26 18.37 -6.70 0.54
N LYS A 27 18.88 -5.48 0.79
CA LYS A 27 19.64 -4.66 -0.17
C LYS A 27 18.90 -4.46 -1.50
N LEU A 28 17.58 -4.31 -1.42
CA LEU A 28 16.72 -4.04 -2.57
C LEU A 28 16.52 -2.54 -2.70
N ASP A 29 16.66 -2.04 -3.92
CA ASP A 29 16.31 -0.67 -4.25
C ASP A 29 14.79 -0.58 -4.48
N VAL A 30 14.08 -0.10 -3.46
CA VAL A 30 12.63 -0.07 -3.39
C VAL A 30 12.14 1.38 -3.34
N GLU A 31 11.24 1.72 -4.25
CA GLU A 31 10.50 2.98 -4.26
C GLU A 31 9.09 2.71 -3.72
N ILE A 32 8.69 3.43 -2.67
CA ILE A 32 7.32 3.34 -2.15
C ILE A 32 6.46 4.40 -2.84
N VAL A 33 5.42 3.92 -3.51
CA VAL A 33 4.43 4.75 -4.21
C VAL A 33 3.16 4.79 -3.37
N HIS A 34 2.81 5.96 -2.85
CA HIS A 34 1.61 6.13 -2.04
C HIS A 34 0.35 6.16 -2.91
N LEU A 35 -0.51 5.16 -2.74
CA LEU A 35 -1.76 5.03 -3.49
C LEU A 35 -2.94 5.52 -2.64
N ARG A 36 -3.63 6.57 -3.07
CA ARG A 36 -4.80 7.11 -2.38
C ARG A 36 -6.10 6.54 -2.94
N SER A 37 -6.08 6.13 -4.20
CA SER A 37 -7.21 5.57 -4.93
C SER A 37 -6.74 4.48 -5.90
N ALA A 38 -7.68 3.70 -6.45
CA ALA A 38 -7.37 2.70 -7.48
C ALA A 38 -6.74 3.29 -8.74
N GLN A 39 -6.95 4.58 -9.02
CA GLN A 39 -6.41 5.27 -10.19
C GLN A 39 -4.91 5.59 -10.06
N ASP A 40 -4.37 5.54 -8.84
CA ASP A 40 -2.94 5.76 -8.60
C ASP A 40 -2.11 4.50 -8.94
N VAL A 41 -2.77 3.37 -9.20
CA VAL A 41 -2.12 2.13 -9.61
C VAL A 41 -1.78 2.22 -11.09
N ASP A 42 -0.49 2.22 -11.40
CA ASP A 42 0.03 2.24 -12.78
C ASP A 42 0.76 0.93 -13.14
N GLU A 43 1.01 0.72 -14.44
CA GLU A 43 1.68 -0.48 -14.97
C GLU A 43 3.16 -0.60 -14.54
N THR A 44 3.72 0.43 -13.91
CA THR A 44 5.11 0.45 -13.47
C THR A 44 5.25 0.03 -12.00
N ILE A 45 4.15 -0.24 -11.30
CA ILE A 45 4.14 -0.81 -9.95
C ILE A 45 4.35 -2.33 -10.02
N ASP A 46 5.42 -2.80 -9.38
CA ASP A 46 5.78 -4.22 -9.35
C ASP A 46 4.99 -5.02 -8.29
N ALA A 47 4.54 -4.35 -7.22
CA ALA A 47 3.81 -4.97 -6.13
C ALA A 47 2.86 -4.01 -5.42
N LEU A 48 1.76 -4.53 -4.87
CA LEU A 48 0.78 -3.77 -4.10
C LEU A 48 0.73 -4.25 -2.64
N VAL A 49 0.81 -3.31 -1.71
CA VAL A 49 0.69 -3.52 -0.27
C VAL A 49 -0.57 -2.82 0.22
N LEU A 50 -1.49 -3.62 0.76
CA LEU A 50 -2.67 -3.12 1.47
C LEU A 50 -2.37 -3.16 2.97
N PRO A 51 -2.11 -2.00 3.61
CA PRO A 51 -1.77 -1.97 5.04
C PRO A 51 -2.94 -2.46 5.87
N GLY A 52 -2.60 -3.12 6.99
CA GLY A 52 -3.58 -3.66 7.90
C GLY A 52 -4.33 -2.55 8.67
N GLY A 53 -5.57 -2.84 8.99
CA GLY A 53 -6.41 -2.13 9.95
C GLY A 53 -7.50 -3.09 10.41
N GLU A 54 -8.16 -2.80 11.54
CA GLU A 54 -9.26 -3.62 12.05
C GLU A 54 -10.20 -4.00 10.88
N SER A 55 -10.44 -5.30 10.67
CA SER A 55 -11.02 -5.88 9.45
C SER A 55 -12.31 -5.18 8.97
N THR A 56 -13.04 -4.59 9.91
CA THR A 56 -14.25 -3.77 9.75
C THR A 56 -14.01 -2.42 9.07
N ALA A 57 -12.91 -1.73 9.37
CA ALA A 57 -12.56 -0.45 8.76
C ALA A 57 -12.04 -0.63 7.32
N MET A 58 -11.24 -1.69 7.10
CA MET A 58 -10.65 -1.99 5.80
C MET A 58 -11.72 -2.35 4.76
N ARG A 59 -12.77 -3.10 5.14
CA ARG A 59 -13.90 -3.41 4.25
C ARG A 59 -14.67 -2.16 3.83
N LYS A 60 -14.87 -1.20 4.75
CA LYS A 60 -15.57 0.06 4.44
C LYS A 60 -14.76 0.97 3.54
N ALA A 61 -13.45 1.15 3.81
CA ALA A 61 -12.57 1.96 2.98
C ALA A 61 -12.36 1.34 1.59
N SER A 62 -12.20 0.02 1.51
CA SER A 62 -12.00 -0.65 0.24
C SER A 62 -13.25 -0.67 -0.65
N SER A 63 -14.45 -0.63 -0.05
CA SER A 63 -15.73 -0.46 -0.77
C SER A 63 -16.00 1.00 -1.15
N SER A 64 -15.50 1.99 -0.37
CA SER A 64 -15.69 3.42 -0.70
C SER A 64 -14.73 3.91 -1.78
N GLU A 65 -13.53 3.33 -1.86
CA GLU A 65 -12.49 3.70 -2.82
C GLU A 65 -12.49 2.82 -4.09
N GLY A 66 -13.47 1.92 -4.25
CA GLY A 66 -13.65 1.10 -5.46
C GLY A 66 -12.51 0.11 -5.75
N LEU A 67 -11.69 -0.23 -4.76
CA LEU A 67 -10.47 -1.02 -4.94
C LEU A 67 -10.74 -2.53 -5.12
N LEU A 68 -11.99 -2.98 -4.90
CA LEU A 68 -12.39 -4.41 -4.89
C LEU A 68 -13.60 -4.76 -5.77
N ASP A 69 -14.15 -3.80 -6.51
CA ASP A 69 -15.23 -4.13 -7.45
C ASP A 69 -14.58 -4.70 -8.72
N GLY A 70 -14.75 -6.03 -8.88
CA GLY A 70 -14.21 -6.82 -9.99
C GLY A 70 -14.93 -6.64 -11.31
#